data_AF-A0A8E0RFA9-F1
#
_entry.id   AF-A0A8E0RFA9-F1
#
_cell.length_a   1.000
_cell.length_b   1.000
_cell.length_c   1.000
_cell.angle_alpha   90.00
_cell.angle_beta   90.00
_cell.angle_gamma   90.00
#
_symmetry.space_group_name_H-M   'P 1'
#
loop_
_entity.id
_entity.type
_entity.pdbx_description
1 polymer ?
#
loop_
_entity_poly.entity_id
_entity_poly.type
_entity_poly.pdbx_seq_one_letter_code
_entity_poly.pdbx_strand_id
1 'polypeptide(L)'
;MNSRYTFKDLRKISGLTIERLSEQTDISIGMLKLIERDSGQANYSDIATLSRLYNISADYIHIGKQSDFNDNRITELFELLRLSQHVKAR
;
A
#
# COMPACT_ATOMS: atom_id res chain seq x y z
N MET A 1 15.77 10.07 -5.01
CA MET A 1 15.86 8.74 -4.36
C MET A 1 14.76 7.89 -4.97
N ASN A 2 15.11 6.91 -5.81
CA ASN A 2 14.14 6.02 -6.44
C ASN A 2 13.83 4.85 -5.48
N SER A 3 13.09 5.14 -4.40
CA SER A 3 12.66 4.10 -3.46
C SER A 3 11.38 3.47 -3.97
N ARG A 4 11.47 2.21 -4.42
CA ARG A 4 10.29 1.36 -4.69
C ARG A 4 9.51 1.18 -3.40
N TYR A 5 8.20 1.43 -3.43
CA TYR A 5 7.33 1.16 -2.28
C TYR A 5 6.82 -0.27 -2.31
N THR A 6 6.87 -0.95 -1.17
CA THR A 6 6.20 -2.25 -0.95
C THR A 6 4.80 -2.03 -0.38
N PHE A 7 3.95 -3.07 -0.39
CA PHE A 7 2.66 -3.00 0.31
C PHE A 7 2.80 -2.72 1.81
N LYS A 8 3.91 -3.17 2.42
CA LYS A 8 4.22 -2.87 3.82
C LYS A 8 4.47 -1.38 4.04
N ASP A 9 5.20 -0.75 3.13
CA ASP A 9 5.48 0.69 3.19
C ASP A 9 4.19 1.49 3.02
N LEU A 10 3.39 1.13 2.02
CA LEU A 10 2.10 1.78 1.75
C LEU A 10 1.13 1.65 2.92
N ARG A 11 1.04 0.48 3.56
CA ARG A 11 0.23 0.29 4.77
C ARG A 11 0.70 1.20 5.91
N LYS A 12 2.01 1.25 6.15
CA LYS A 12 2.59 2.08 7.21
C LYS A 12 2.40 3.58 6.97
N ILE A 13 2.62 4.03 5.73
CA ILE A 13 2.39 5.42 5.32
C ILE A 13 0.93 5.79 5.54
N SER A 14 0.01 4.89 5.19
CA SER A 14 -1.44 5.06 5.38
C SER A 14 -1.89 4.96 6.85
N GLY A 15 -0.97 4.73 7.80
CA GLY A 15 -1.28 4.65 9.24
C GLY A 15 -2.11 3.41 9.64
N LEU A 16 -2.15 2.37 8.80
CA LEU A 16 -2.98 1.19 9.03
C LEU A 16 -2.22 0.11 9.83
N THR A 17 -2.90 -0.47 10.83
CA THR A 17 -2.47 -1.76 11.40
C THR A 17 -2.80 -2.88 10.41
N ILE A 18 -2.18 -4.05 10.60
CA ILE A 18 -2.45 -5.19 9.72
C ILE A 18 -3.86 -5.74 9.90
N GLU A 19 -4.41 -5.64 11.11
CA GLU A 19 -5.79 -5.98 11.45
C GLU A 19 -6.77 -5.06 10.71
N ARG A 20 -6.51 -3.75 10.70
CA ARG A 20 -7.37 -2.79 10.00
C ARG A 20 -7.31 -2.96 8.48
N LEU A 21 -6.12 -3.28 7.93
CA LEU A 21 -6.01 -3.62 6.53
C LEU A 21 -6.77 -4.91 6.19
N SER A 22 -6.72 -5.90 7.07
CA SER A 22 -7.49 -7.15 6.93
C SER A 22 -8.98 -6.89 6.87
N GLU A 23 -9.51 -6.11 7.81
CA GLU A 23 -10.93 -5.71 7.83
C GLU A 23 -11.35 -4.96 6.55
N GLN A 24 -10.49 -4.08 6.02
CA GLN A 24 -10.80 -3.28 4.83
C GLN A 24 -10.77 -4.06 3.52
N THR A 25 -9.99 -5.14 3.45
CA THR A 25 -9.73 -5.88 2.20
C THR A 25 -10.33 -7.27 2.19
N ASP A 26 -10.82 -7.74 3.34
CA ASP A 26 -11.24 -9.13 3.58
C ASP A 26 -10.10 -10.16 3.36
N ILE A 27 -8.85 -9.70 3.27
CA ILE A 27 -7.67 -10.56 3.16
C ILE A 27 -7.25 -10.96 4.58
N SER A 28 -7.07 -12.26 4.83
CA SER A 28 -6.63 -12.74 6.14
C SER A 28 -5.30 -12.11 6.57
N ILE A 29 -5.16 -11.84 7.87
CA ILE A 29 -3.91 -11.31 8.45
C ILE A 29 -2.70 -12.18 8.08
N GLY A 30 -2.88 -13.51 8.06
CA GLY A 30 -1.82 -14.46 7.68
C GLY A 30 -1.32 -14.21 6.25
N MET A 31 -2.25 -14.05 5.31
CA MET A 31 -1.93 -13.74 3.92
C MET A 31 -1.29 -12.36 3.77
N LEU A 32 -1.79 -11.33 4.46
CA LEU A 32 -1.17 -10.00 4.46
C LEU A 32 0.27 -10.04 4.97
N LYS A 33 0.57 -10.78 6.04
CA LYS A 33 1.95 -10.97 6.53
C LYS A 33 2.83 -11.66 5.51
N LEU A 34 2.27 -12.61 4.76
CA LEU A 34 2.97 -13.37 3.73
C LEU A 34 3.30 -12.48 2.52
N ILE A 35 2.33 -11.66 2.09
CA ILE A 35 2.49 -10.62 1.07
C ILE A 35 3.57 -9.60 1.49
N GLU A 36 3.51 -9.08 2.72
CA GLU A 36 4.48 -8.09 3.22
C GLU A 36 5.90 -8.63 3.46
N ARG A 37 6.06 -9.96 3.41
CA ARG A 37 7.36 -10.65 3.49
C ARG A 37 7.93 -11.00 2.13
N ASP A 38 7.26 -10.61 1.04
CA ASP A 38 7.70 -10.82 -0.34
C ASP A 38 7.94 -12.31 -0.68
N SER A 39 7.10 -13.18 -0.10
CA SER A 39 7.35 -14.63 -0.05
C SER A 39 6.83 -15.42 -1.25
N GLY A 40 6.49 -14.77 -2.37
CA GLY A 40 6.15 -15.42 -3.64
C GLY A 40 4.86 -16.25 -3.68
N GLN A 41 4.16 -16.47 -2.55
CA GLN A 41 2.91 -17.25 -2.50
C GLN A 41 1.64 -16.41 -2.43
N ALA A 42 1.72 -15.12 -2.77
CA ALA A 42 0.55 -14.26 -2.79
C ALA A 42 -0.34 -14.56 -4.00
N ASN A 43 -1.65 -14.68 -3.78
CA ASN A 43 -2.60 -14.83 -4.87
C ASN A 43 -2.74 -13.51 -5.63
N TYR A 44 -2.83 -13.58 -6.96
CA TYR A 44 -2.98 -12.38 -7.80
C TYR A 44 -4.22 -11.54 -7.43
N SER A 45 -5.31 -12.18 -6.99
CA SER A 45 -6.51 -11.50 -6.51
C SER A 45 -6.22 -10.54 -5.36
N ASP A 46 -5.39 -10.96 -4.41
CA ASP A 46 -5.06 -10.20 -3.21
C ASP A 46 -4.14 -9.04 -3.56
N ILE A 47 -3.18 -9.29 -4.46
CA ILE A 47 -2.33 -8.26 -5.06
C ILE A 47 -3.19 -7.22 -5.78
N ALA A 48 -4.15 -7.64 -6.61
CA ALA A 48 -5.05 -6.74 -7.33
C ALA A 48 -5.95 -5.94 -6.39
N THR A 49 -6.39 -6.50 -5.26
CA THR A 49 -7.15 -5.79 -4.23
C THR A 49 -6.30 -4.72 -3.56
N LEU A 50 -5.09 -5.05 -3.12
CA LEU A 50 -4.17 -4.09 -2.51
C LEU A 50 -3.71 -3.01 -3.51
N SER A 51 -3.48 -3.41 -4.76
CA SER A 51 -3.18 -2.49 -5.87
C SER A 51 -4.28 -1.47 -6.09
N ARG A 52 -5.55 -1.88 -6.03
CA ARG A 52 -6.69 -0.95 -6.12
C ARG A 52 -6.79 -0.06 -4.89
N LEU A 53 -6.64 -0.62 -3.69
CA LEU A 53 -6.70 0.14 -2.43
C LEU A 53 -5.67 1.29 -2.40
N TYR A 54 -4.43 1.00 -2.74
CA TYR A 54 -3.34 1.99 -2.75
C TYR A 54 -3.19 2.70 -4.10
N ASN A 55 -4.06 2.39 -5.07
CA ASN A 55 -4.01 2.91 -6.42
C ASN A 55 -2.59 2.80 -7.03
N ILE A 56 -2.06 1.58 -7.05
CA ILE A 56 -0.72 1.24 -7.53
C ILE A 56 -0.77 0.05 -8.47
N SER A 57 0.00 0.09 -9.55
CA SER A 57 0.05 -1.03 -10.49
C SER A 57 0.61 -2.29 -9.82
N ALA A 58 -0.01 -3.45 -10.09
CA ALA A 58 0.51 -4.74 -9.64
C ALA A 58 1.91 -5.01 -10.22
N ASP A 59 2.18 -4.51 -11.44
CA ASP A 59 3.49 -4.64 -12.11
C ASP A 59 4.57 -3.79 -11.43
N TYR A 60 4.20 -2.66 -10.84
CA TYR A 60 5.14 -1.88 -10.02
C TYR A 60 5.54 -2.69 -8.78
N ILE A 61 4.56 -3.32 -8.12
CA ILE A 61 4.80 -4.13 -6.94
C ILE A 61 5.56 -5.43 -7.27
N HIS A 62 5.41 -6.03 -8.45
CA HIS A 62 6.12 -7.25 -8.83
C HIS A 62 7.48 -6.98 -9.51
N ILE A 63 7.50 -6.13 -10.52
CA ILE A 63 8.64 -5.97 -11.45
C ILE A 63 9.50 -4.75 -11.06
N GLY A 64 8.98 -3.82 -10.25
CA GLY A 64 9.69 -2.59 -9.90
C GLY A 64 9.87 -1.62 -11.06
N LYS A 65 9.14 -1.82 -12.17
CA LYS A 65 9.13 -0.88 -13.29
C LYS A 65 8.40 0.39 -12.84
N GLN A 66 9.17 1.47 -12.66
CA GLN A 66 8.67 2.81 -12.36
C GLN A 66 7.95 3.47 -13.53
N SER A 67 8.02 2.92 -14.75
CA SER A 67 7.56 3.59 -15.97
C SER A 67 6.06 3.95 -15.97
N ASP A 68 5.26 3.34 -15.11
CA ASP A 68 3.82 3.62 -14.98
C ASP A 68 3.47 4.40 -13.70
N PHE A 69 4.49 4.86 -12.97
CA PHE A 69 4.33 5.59 -11.73
C PHE A 69 4.08 7.08 -12.02
N ASN A 70 2.83 7.53 -11.87
CA ASN A 70 2.56 8.97 -11.77
C ASN A 70 2.91 9.42 -10.35
N ASP A 71 4.17 9.86 -10.15
CA ASP A 71 4.77 10.33 -8.89
C ASP A 71 3.88 11.31 -8.08
N ASN A 72 2.98 12.02 -8.76
CA ASN A 72 2.06 12.98 -8.17
C ASN A 72 1.14 12.37 -7.09
N ARG A 73 0.76 11.09 -7.19
CA ARG A 73 -0.22 10.49 -6.27
C ARG A 73 0.33 10.15 -4.89
N ILE A 74 1.61 9.78 -4.80
CA ILE A 74 2.24 9.58 -3.49
C ILE A 74 2.41 10.91 -2.78
N THR A 75 2.78 11.96 -3.52
CA THR A 75 2.82 13.32 -3.01
C THR A 75 1.44 13.75 -2.48
N GLU A 76 0.36 13.52 -3.23
CA GLU A 76 -1.01 13.77 -2.77
C GLU A 76 -1.39 12.96 -1.53
N LEU A 77 -1.02 11.68 -1.45
CA LEU A 77 -1.28 10.84 -0.29
C LEU A 77 -0.54 11.38 0.96
N PHE A 78 0.73 11.79 0.81
CA PHE A 78 1.48 12.40 1.90
C PHE A 78 0.87 13.74 2.35
N GLU A 79 0.39 14.57 1.42
CA GLU A 79 -0.26 15.84 1.74
C GLU A 79 -1.63 15.63 2.40
N LEU A 80 -2.45 14.67 1.95
CA LEU A 80 -3.71 14.32 2.61
C LEU A 80 -3.51 13.78 4.02
N LEU A 81 -2.50 12.94 4.21
CA LEU A 81 -2.14 12.43 5.53
C LEU A 81 -1.65 13.57 6.44
N ARG A 82 -0.83 14.50 5.95
CA ARG A 82 -0.43 15.70 6.70
C ARG A 82 -1.61 16.55 7.14
N LEU A 83 -2.57 16.80 6.25
CA LEU A 83 -3.76 17.61 6.53
C LEU A 83 -4.67 16.94 7.58
N SER A 84 -4.80 15.62 7.54
CA SER A 84 -5.57 14.82 8.51
C SER A 84 -5.03 14.92 9.95
N GLN A 85 -3.71 15.05 10.13
CA GLN A 85 -3.11 15.15 11.47
C GLN A 85 -3.30 16.54 12.11
N HIS A 86 -3.54 17.59 11.32
CA HIS A 86 -3.76 18.95 11.82
C HIS A 86 -5.21 19.24 12.25
N VAL A 87 -6.19 18.44 11.81
CA VAL A 87 -7.61 18.64 12.19
C VAL A 87 -7.92 18.09 13.58
N LYS A 88 -7.15 17.11 14.09
CA LYS A 88 -7.37 16.51 15.42
C LYS A 88 -6.79 17.30 16.60
N ALA A 89 -6.22 18.48 16.37
CA ALA A 89 -5.54 19.29 17.40
C ALA A 89 -6.36 20.50 17.91
N ARG A 90 -7.70 20.48 17.78
CA ARG A 90 -8.59 21.49 18.36
C ARG A 90 -9.67 20.87 19.22
#